data_AF-A0A925JQK3-F1
#
_entry.id   AF-A0A925JQK3-F1
#
_cell.length_a   1.000
_cell.length_b   1.000
_cell.length_c   1.000
_cell.angle_alpha   90.00
_cell.angle_beta   90.00
_cell.angle_gamma   90.00
#
_symmetry.space_group_name_H-M   'P 1'
#
loop_
_entity.id
_entity.type
_entity.pdbx_description
1 polymer ?
#
loop_
_entity_poly.entity_id
_entity_poly.type
_entity_poly.pdbx_seq_one_letter_code
_entity_poly.pdbx_strand_id
1 'polypeptide(L)'
;MEKSLEIIEAIAPSQYAKEAGLRYVSDEMPGFTRQRTGEGYTYLNQKGETITDEVTLGRIRSLNIPHVWENVWICPLRHGHLQATGTDQKGRKQYRYHAEWQKVRSSAKFHKMQALGEALSRIREELQRDLRKPVFSRQYVLATVTAVLDTTHIRIGNRSYE
;
A
#
# COMPACT_ATOMS: atom_id res chain seq x y z
N MET A 1 -5.45 -31.96 -13.49
CA MET A 1 -4.98 -30.69 -14.04
C MET A 1 -5.73 -29.47 -13.45
N GLU A 2 -6.58 -29.66 -12.42
CA GLU A 2 -7.36 -28.59 -11.76
C GLU A 2 -6.85 -28.20 -10.36
N LYS A 3 -5.99 -29.01 -9.73
CA LYS A 3 -5.54 -28.80 -8.35
C LYS A 3 -4.38 -27.80 -8.15
N SER A 4 -3.88 -27.20 -9.24
CA SER A 4 -2.67 -26.35 -9.20
C SER A 4 -2.98 -24.85 -9.24
N LEU A 5 -4.26 -24.45 -9.32
CA LEU A 5 -4.70 -23.05 -9.40
C LEU A 5 -5.23 -22.48 -8.08
N GLU A 6 -5.36 -23.29 -7.01
CA GLU A 6 -5.87 -22.83 -5.70
C GLU A 6 -4.84 -22.11 -4.82
N ILE A 7 -3.55 -22.04 -5.19
CA ILE A 7 -2.49 -21.63 -4.26
C ILE A 7 -2.23 -20.11 -4.17
N ILE A 8 -2.97 -19.27 -4.89
CA ILE A 8 -2.86 -17.81 -4.71
C ILE A 8 -4.24 -17.15 -4.72
N GLU A 9 -5.15 -17.59 -3.85
CA GLU A 9 -6.13 -16.62 -3.38
C GLU A 9 -5.35 -15.51 -2.66
N ALA A 10 -5.21 -14.37 -3.33
CA ALA A 10 -4.66 -13.18 -2.72
C ALA A 10 -5.59 -12.81 -1.57
N ILE A 11 -5.25 -13.24 -0.36
CA ILE A 11 -5.96 -12.88 0.87
C ILE A 11 -6.27 -11.39 0.81
N ALA A 12 -7.56 -11.06 0.90
CA ALA A 12 -8.01 -9.69 0.75
C ALA A 12 -7.35 -8.80 1.82
N PRO A 13 -7.02 -7.53 1.52
CA PRO A 13 -6.48 -6.59 2.51
C PRO A 13 -7.28 -6.55 3.83
N SER A 14 -8.60 -6.71 3.76
CA SER A 14 -9.49 -6.78 4.92
C SER A 14 -9.20 -7.97 5.85
N GLN A 15 -8.80 -9.10 5.30
CA GLN A 15 -8.52 -10.32 6.07
C GLN A 15 -7.19 -10.22 6.81
N TYR A 16 -6.16 -9.63 6.19
CA TYR A 16 -4.92 -9.28 6.90
C TYR A 16 -5.15 -8.29 8.05
N ALA A 17 -6.10 -7.35 7.89
CA ALA A 17 -6.42 -6.41 8.96
C ALA A 17 -7.01 -7.19 10.14
N LYS A 18 -7.96 -8.09 9.87
CA LYS A 18 -8.60 -8.92 10.88
C LYS A 18 -7.61 -9.82 11.62
N GLU A 19 -6.68 -10.46 10.91
CA GLU A 19 -5.61 -11.28 11.50
C GLU A 19 -4.68 -10.46 12.41
N ALA A 20 -4.45 -9.18 12.07
CA ALA A 20 -3.69 -8.25 12.90
C ALA A 20 -4.49 -7.70 14.11
N GLY A 21 -5.75 -8.12 14.31
CA GLY A 21 -6.65 -7.50 15.29
C GLY A 21 -7.06 -6.07 14.93
N LEU A 22 -6.94 -5.70 13.66
CA LEU A 22 -7.24 -4.38 13.12
C LEU A 22 -8.54 -4.37 12.31
N ARG A 23 -9.14 -3.19 12.22
CA ARG A 23 -10.31 -2.94 11.39
C ARG A 23 -9.90 -2.39 10.04
N TYR A 24 -10.43 -3.00 8.99
CA TYR A 24 -10.29 -2.45 7.64
C TYR A 24 -11.14 -1.18 7.52
N VAL A 25 -10.55 -0.08 7.06
CA VAL A 25 -11.17 1.26 6.99
C VAL A 25 -10.73 1.98 5.72
N SER A 26 -11.52 2.94 5.24
CA SER A 26 -11.18 3.79 4.09
C SER A 26 -11.18 5.25 4.52
N ASP A 27 -10.40 6.10 3.85
CA ASP A 27 -10.43 7.54 4.07
C ASP A 27 -11.64 8.25 3.42
N GLU A 28 -12.48 7.49 2.72
CA GLU A 28 -13.82 7.89 2.29
C GLU A 28 -14.85 7.82 3.44
N MET A 29 -14.51 7.14 4.54
CA MET A 29 -15.38 7.08 5.72
C MET A 29 -15.27 8.38 6.54
N PRO A 30 -16.30 8.74 7.33
CA PRO A 30 -16.20 9.88 8.25
C PRO A 30 -15.00 9.73 9.19
N GLY A 31 -14.13 10.75 9.23
CA GLY A 31 -12.96 10.78 10.10
C GLY A 31 -12.73 12.15 10.69
N PHE A 32 -11.59 12.30 11.38
CA PHE A 32 -11.15 13.60 11.86
C PHE A 32 -10.40 14.32 10.75
N THR A 33 -10.49 15.64 10.74
CA THR A 33 -9.79 16.48 9.77
C THR A 33 -8.81 17.41 10.47
N ARG A 34 -7.78 17.84 9.74
CA ARG A 34 -6.81 18.81 10.22
C ARG A 34 -7.01 20.14 9.49
N GLN A 35 -7.19 21.21 10.25
CA GLN A 35 -7.28 22.56 9.74
C GLN A 35 -6.09 23.39 10.24
N ARG A 36 -5.51 24.22 9.38
CA ARG A 36 -4.43 25.13 9.76
C ARG A 36 -5.04 26.31 10.55
N THR A 37 -4.44 26.67 11.67
CA THR A 37 -4.89 27.79 12.51
C THR A 37 -3.68 28.55 13.03
N GLY A 38 -3.44 29.76 12.53
CA GLY A 38 -2.23 30.53 12.83
C GLY A 38 -0.95 29.74 12.48
N GLU A 39 -0.09 29.56 13.47
CA GLU A 39 1.16 28.79 13.36
C GLU A 39 0.96 27.28 13.60
N GLY A 40 -0.23 26.85 14.00
CA GLY A 40 -0.51 25.47 14.40
C GLY A 40 -1.62 24.80 13.59
N TYR A 41 -2.17 23.74 14.18
CA TYR A 41 -3.27 22.98 13.62
C TYR A 41 -4.38 22.77 14.66
N THR A 42 -5.62 22.89 14.20
CA THR A 42 -6.81 22.46 14.91
C THR A 42 -7.31 21.15 14.30
N TYR A 43 -7.81 20.24 15.12
CA TYR A 43 -8.40 18.98 14.66
C TYR A 43 -9.91 19.01 14.86
N LEU A 44 -10.66 18.64 13.83
CA LEU A 44 -12.12 18.62 13.86
C LEU A 44 -12.62 17.18 13.86
N ASN A 45 -13.71 16.94 14.59
CA ASN A 45 -14.39 15.66 14.63
C ASN A 45 -15.26 15.46 13.36
N GLN A 46 -15.99 14.34 13.30
CA GLN A 46 -16.87 14.00 12.17
C GLN A 46 -18.04 14.97 11.98
N LYS A 47 -18.37 15.79 12.99
CA LYS A 47 -19.39 16.83 12.95
C LYS A 47 -18.82 18.22 12.63
N GLY A 48 -17.51 18.34 12.45
CA GLY A 48 -16.82 19.61 12.25
C GLY A 48 -16.52 20.38 13.54
N GLU A 49 -16.71 19.77 14.71
CA GLU A 49 -16.45 20.41 16.00
C GLU A 49 -15.00 20.19 16.43
N THR A 50 -14.39 21.17 17.09
CA THR A 50 -13.02 21.08 17.58
C THR A 50 -12.85 19.94 18.58
N ILE A 51 -11.85 19.09 18.34
CA ILE A 51 -11.45 18.04 19.27
C ILE A 51 -10.58 18.66 20.38
N THR A 52 -11.07 18.58 21.62
CA THR A 52 -10.37 19.04 22.82
C THR A 52 -9.93 17.89 23.73
N ASP A 53 -10.37 16.66 23.45
CA ASP A 53 -9.99 15.47 24.21
C ASP A 53 -8.49 15.17 24.08
N GLU A 54 -7.75 15.31 25.18
CA GLU A 54 -6.30 15.11 25.20
C GLU A 54 -5.87 13.68 24.86
N VAL A 55 -6.72 12.69 25.14
CA VAL A 55 -6.47 11.29 24.81
C VAL A 55 -6.47 11.09 23.28
N THR A 56 -7.38 11.77 22.59
CA THR A 56 -7.46 11.78 21.12
C THR A 56 -6.36 12.64 20.51
N LEU A 57 -6.12 13.84 21.03
CA LEU A 57 -5.06 14.73 20.54
C LEU A 57 -3.66 14.09 20.71
N GLY A 58 -3.40 13.44 21.85
CA GLY A 58 -2.18 12.69 22.09
C GLY A 58 -1.94 11.59 21.05
N ARG A 59 -3.00 10.86 20.67
CA ARG A 59 -2.92 9.87 19.59
C ARG A 59 -2.65 10.51 18.24
N ILE A 60 -3.31 11.61 17.91
CA ILE A 60 -3.10 12.29 16.63
C ILE A 60 -1.65 12.78 16.52
N ARG A 61 -1.11 13.35 17.60
CA ARG A 61 0.30 13.77 17.68
C ARG A 61 1.25 12.59 17.46
N SER A 62 0.98 11.42 18.05
CA SER A 62 1.84 10.24 17.87
C SER A 62 1.86 9.68 16.44
N LEU A 63 0.91 10.06 15.58
CA LEU A 63 0.91 9.64 14.17
C LEU A 63 1.99 10.36 13.33
N ASN A 64 2.61 11.43 13.86
CA ASN A 64 3.65 12.21 13.17
C ASN A 64 3.23 12.60 11.74
N ILE A 65 2.02 13.12 11.59
CA ILE A 65 1.49 13.57 10.29
C ILE A 65 2.28 14.81 9.85
N PRO A 66 3.01 14.76 8.72
CA PRO A 66 3.84 15.88 8.27
C PRO A 66 3.04 17.18 8.15
N HIS A 67 3.65 18.31 8.54
CA HIS A 67 3.02 19.63 8.45
C HIS A 67 2.68 20.00 6.99
N VAL A 68 3.52 19.56 6.05
CA VAL A 68 3.35 19.81 4.61
C VAL A 68 2.16 19.08 3.97
N TRP A 69 1.46 18.20 4.68
CA TRP A 69 0.28 17.52 4.12
C TRP A 69 -0.95 18.42 4.15
N GLU A 70 -1.67 18.46 3.04
CA GLU A 70 -2.97 19.08 2.90
C GLU A 70 -4.08 18.02 2.85
N ASN A 71 -5.35 18.43 2.93
CA ASN A 71 -6.52 17.54 2.82
C ASN A 71 -6.41 16.30 3.73
N VAL A 72 -6.01 16.51 4.97
CA VAL A 72 -5.68 15.42 5.90
C VAL A 72 -6.95 14.81 6.48
N TRP A 73 -7.08 13.50 6.29
CA TRP A 73 -8.05 12.64 6.96
C TRP A 73 -7.33 11.80 8.02
N ILE A 74 -7.96 11.65 9.18
CA ILE A 74 -7.41 10.88 10.31
C ILE A 74 -8.47 9.90 10.78
N CYS A 75 -8.09 8.63 10.90
CA CYS A 75 -9.00 7.58 11.35
C CYS A 75 -9.42 7.83 12.81
N PRO A 76 -10.73 7.77 13.14
CA PRO A 76 -11.20 7.92 14.51
C PRO A 76 -10.92 6.67 15.36
N LEU A 77 -10.75 5.51 14.73
CA LEU A 77 -10.54 4.23 15.40
C LEU A 77 -9.05 3.96 15.65
N ARG A 78 -8.67 3.71 16.91
CA ARG A 78 -7.29 3.35 17.29
C ARG A 78 -6.79 2.11 16.55
N HIS A 79 -7.67 1.14 16.34
CA HIS A 79 -7.38 -0.14 15.70
C HIS A 79 -7.69 -0.14 14.18
N GLY A 80 -7.90 1.02 13.56
CA GLY A 80 -8.01 1.10 12.09
C GLY A 80 -6.66 0.82 11.43
N HIS A 81 -6.63 -0.03 10.39
CA HIS A 81 -5.36 -0.38 9.73
C HIS A 81 -4.70 0.84 9.04
N LEU A 82 -5.52 1.74 8.48
CA LEU A 82 -5.14 3.04 7.97
C LEU A 82 -5.42 4.08 9.06
N GLN A 83 -4.40 4.86 9.42
CA GLN A 83 -4.47 5.82 10.52
C GLN A 83 -4.62 7.27 10.03
N ALA A 84 -4.00 7.63 8.92
CA ALA A 84 -4.20 8.94 8.30
C ALA A 84 -3.88 8.92 6.80
N THR A 85 -4.49 9.83 6.07
CA THR A 85 -4.10 10.18 4.69
C THR A 85 -3.97 11.69 4.56
N GLY A 86 -3.29 12.12 3.51
CA GLY A 86 -3.18 13.52 3.14
C GLY A 86 -2.48 13.67 1.81
N THR A 87 -2.46 14.88 1.27
CA THR A 87 -1.82 15.21 0.00
C THR A 87 -0.51 15.93 0.26
N ASP A 88 0.61 15.48 -0.32
CA ASP A 88 1.89 16.19 -0.18
C ASP A 88 2.00 17.40 -1.13
N GLN A 89 3.09 18.16 -1.01
CA GLN A 89 3.37 19.34 -1.85
C GLN A 89 3.46 19.05 -3.36
N LYS A 90 3.62 17.78 -3.75
CA LYS A 90 3.63 17.35 -5.15
C LYS A 90 2.26 16.85 -5.62
N GLY A 91 1.20 17.08 -4.84
CA GLY A 91 -0.15 16.63 -5.16
C GLY A 91 -0.37 15.13 -4.97
N ARG A 92 0.56 14.41 -4.33
CA ARG A 92 0.46 12.94 -4.20
C ARG A 92 -0.22 12.58 -2.89
N LYS A 93 -1.16 11.64 -2.97
CA LYS A 93 -1.81 11.07 -1.78
C LYS A 93 -0.81 10.21 -1.00
N GLN A 94 -0.67 10.51 0.27
CA GLN A 94 0.20 9.86 1.23
C GLN A 94 -0.61 9.17 2.32
N TYR A 95 -0.03 8.14 2.94
CA TYR A 95 -0.70 7.24 3.87
C TYR A 95 0.14 7.04 5.15
N ARG A 96 -0.53 6.98 6.30
CA ARG A 96 0.01 6.47 7.57
C ARG A 96 -0.78 5.23 7.97
N TYR A 97 -0.10 4.12 8.20
CA TYR A 97 -0.71 2.86 8.62
C TYR A 97 -0.43 2.57 10.10
N HIS A 98 -1.25 1.72 10.70
CA HIS A 98 -0.98 1.14 12.01
C HIS A 98 0.31 0.28 11.97
N ALA A 99 1.08 0.26 13.06
CA ALA A 99 2.34 -0.49 13.11
C ALA A 99 2.14 -2.00 12.86
N GLU A 100 1.12 -2.60 13.48
CA GLU A 100 0.78 -4.02 13.27
C GLU A 100 0.36 -4.34 11.82
N TRP A 101 -0.24 -3.39 11.10
CA TRP A 101 -0.58 -3.58 9.69
C TRP A 101 0.67 -3.79 8.83
N GLN A 102 1.74 -3.04 9.12
CA GLN A 102 3.01 -3.19 8.40
C GLN A 102 3.65 -4.56 8.65
N LYS A 103 3.59 -5.07 9.89
CA LYS A 103 4.12 -6.40 10.25
C LYS A 103 3.40 -7.52 9.50
N VAL A 104 2.06 -7.54 9.52
CA VAL A 104 1.27 -8.59 8.86
C VAL A 104 1.44 -8.53 7.34
N ARG A 105 1.40 -7.35 6.73
CA ARG A 105 1.61 -7.20 5.28
C ARG A 105 3.03 -7.62 4.86
N SER A 106 4.03 -7.40 5.70
CA SER A 106 5.40 -7.84 5.43
C SER A 106 5.54 -9.36 5.49
N SER A 107 4.90 -10.01 6.46
CA SER A 107 4.83 -11.48 6.54
C SER A 107 4.13 -12.09 5.32
N ALA A 108 3.00 -11.51 4.90
CA ALA A 108 2.29 -11.92 3.69
C ALA A 108 3.15 -11.79 2.42
N LYS A 109 3.95 -10.72 2.31
CA LYS A 109 4.91 -10.54 1.22
C LYS A 109 5.98 -11.64 1.22
N PHE A 110 6.43 -12.07 2.39
CA PHE A 110 7.44 -13.12 2.51
C PHE A 110 6.93 -14.47 1.99
N HIS A 111 5.71 -14.86 2.35
CA HIS A 111 5.08 -16.08 1.82
C HIS A 111 4.94 -16.06 0.30
N LYS A 112 4.53 -14.93 -0.28
CA LYS A 112 4.48 -14.77 -1.76
C LYS A 112 5.87 -14.89 -2.40
N MET A 113 6.92 -14.49 -1.70
CA MET A 113 8.29 -14.59 -2.20
C MET A 113 8.77 -16.04 -2.28
N GLN A 114 8.34 -16.90 -1.35
CA GLN A 114 8.60 -18.34 -1.43
C GLN A 114 7.92 -18.95 -2.67
N ALA A 115 6.61 -18.71 -2.83
CA ALA A 115 5.86 -19.20 -3.99
C ALA A 115 6.44 -18.69 -5.32
N LEU A 116 6.90 -17.42 -5.36
CA LEU A 116 7.62 -16.89 -6.51
C LEU A 116 8.93 -17.65 -6.75
N GLY A 117 9.72 -17.90 -5.71
CA GLY A 117 10.97 -18.65 -5.78
C GLY A 117 10.80 -20.05 -6.37
N GLU A 118 9.74 -20.76 -5.97
CA GLU A 118 9.37 -22.08 -6.51
C GLU A 118 8.97 -22.00 -7.99
N ALA A 119 8.32 -20.90 -8.40
CA ALA A 119 7.91 -20.67 -9.79
C ALA A 119 9.02 -20.14 -10.71
N LEU A 120 10.13 -19.60 -10.16
CA LEU A 120 11.16 -18.90 -10.94
C LEU A 120 11.77 -19.76 -12.04
N SER A 121 12.06 -21.02 -11.77
CA SER A 121 12.66 -21.92 -12.77
C SER A 121 11.76 -22.07 -13.99
N ARG A 122 10.47 -22.30 -13.76
CA ARG A 122 9.47 -22.41 -14.84
C ARG A 122 9.32 -21.10 -15.62
N ILE A 123 9.25 -19.97 -14.91
CA ILE A 123 9.16 -18.64 -15.54
C ILE A 123 10.36 -18.41 -16.46
N ARG A 124 11.57 -18.72 -15.99
CA ARG A 124 12.80 -18.56 -16.78
C ARG A 124 12.84 -19.48 -18.00
N GLU A 125 12.32 -20.71 -17.90
CA GLU A 125 12.17 -21.58 -19.07
C GLU A 125 11.20 -21.02 -20.11
N GLU A 126 10.03 -20.55 -19.68
CA GLU A 126 9.04 -19.92 -20.57
C GLU A 126 9.63 -18.68 -21.25
N LEU A 127 10.39 -17.88 -20.50
CA LEU A 127 11.12 -16.72 -21.02
C LEU A 127 12.09 -17.11 -22.14
N GLN A 128 12.91 -18.14 -21.94
CA GLN A 128 13.86 -18.62 -22.95
C GLN A 128 13.16 -19.16 -24.20
N ARG A 129 11.98 -19.79 -24.06
CA ARG A 129 11.16 -20.22 -25.20
C ARG A 129 10.63 -19.01 -25.97
N ASP A 130 10.13 -18.00 -25.28
CA ASP A 130 9.55 -16.81 -25.90
C ASP A 130 10.59 -15.90 -26.56
N LEU A 131 11.82 -15.86 -26.05
CA LEU A 131 12.95 -15.15 -26.68
C LEU A 131 13.38 -15.77 -28.03
N ARG A 132 12.96 -17.00 -28.33
CA ARG A 132 13.21 -17.65 -29.64
C ARG A 132 12.09 -17.42 -30.65
N LYS A 133 11.00 -16.75 -30.26
CA LYS A 133 9.90 -16.38 -31.17
C LYS A 133 10.35 -15.27 -32.13
N PRO A 134 9.61 -15.03 -33.24
CA PRO A 134 9.94 -13.96 -34.17
C PRO A 134 10.15 -12.62 -33.46
N VAL A 135 11.21 -11.92 -33.85
CA VAL A 135 11.56 -10.60 -33.32
C VAL A 135 10.38 -9.66 -33.51
N PHE A 136 10.10 -8.84 -32.50
CA PHE A 136 8.94 -7.93 -32.40
C PHE A 136 7.55 -8.59 -32.30
N SER A 137 7.46 -9.92 -32.19
CA SER A 137 6.21 -10.53 -31.72
C SER A 137 5.89 -10.07 -30.29
N ARG A 138 4.60 -10.01 -29.93
CA ARG A 138 4.17 -9.61 -28.59
C ARG A 138 4.86 -10.44 -27.50
N GLN A 139 4.98 -11.74 -27.72
CA GLN A 139 5.64 -12.66 -26.77
C GLN A 139 7.14 -12.37 -26.67
N TYR A 140 7.84 -12.15 -27.79
CA TYR A 140 9.25 -11.78 -27.78
C TYR A 140 9.50 -10.48 -27.00
N VAL A 141 8.69 -9.45 -27.23
CA VAL A 141 8.83 -8.15 -26.53
C VAL A 141 8.57 -8.31 -25.03
N LEU A 142 7.50 -9.00 -24.63
CA LEU A 142 7.21 -9.25 -23.21
C LEU A 142 8.32 -10.05 -22.53
N ALA A 143 8.85 -11.06 -23.20
CA ALA A 143 9.96 -11.86 -22.68
C ALA A 143 11.24 -11.03 -22.58
N THR A 144 11.52 -10.17 -23.55
CA THR A 144 12.69 -9.27 -23.51
C THR A 144 12.60 -8.32 -22.32
N VAL A 145 11.47 -7.63 -22.15
CA VAL A 145 11.25 -6.71 -21.00
C VAL A 145 11.38 -7.46 -19.68
N THR A 146 10.76 -8.63 -19.57
CA THR A 146 10.80 -9.44 -18.35
C THR A 146 12.22 -9.96 -18.06
N ALA A 147 13.01 -10.31 -19.07
CA ALA A 147 14.41 -10.72 -18.91
C ALA A 147 15.29 -9.57 -18.41
N VAL A 148 15.06 -8.35 -18.91
CA VAL A 148 15.75 -7.16 -18.41
C VAL A 148 15.41 -6.95 -16.93
N LEU A 149 14.14 -7.07 -16.54
CA LEU A 149 13.72 -6.95 -15.14
C LEU A 149 14.38 -8.01 -14.24
N ASP A 150 14.42 -9.29 -14.66
CA ASP A 150 15.01 -10.40 -13.88
C ASP A 150 16.54 -10.26 -13.74
N THR A 151 17.23 -9.78 -14.78
CA THR A 151 18.71 -9.68 -14.77
C THR A 151 19.24 -8.40 -14.12
N THR A 152 18.56 -7.27 -14.36
CA THR A 152 19.04 -5.96 -13.91
C THR A 152 18.40 -5.50 -12.62
N HIS A 153 17.28 -6.12 -12.20
CA HIS A 153 16.48 -5.73 -11.04
C HIS A 153 15.98 -4.28 -11.07
N ILE A 154 15.93 -3.67 -12.27
CA ILE A 154 15.35 -2.34 -12.43
C ILE A 154 13.86 -2.37 -12.14
N ARG A 155 13.32 -1.22 -11.74
CA ARG A 155 11.87 -1.05 -11.61
C ARG A 155 11.26 -0.90 -13.00
N ILE A 156 10.02 -1.36 -13.16
CA ILE A 156 9.24 -1.21 -14.39
C ILE A 156 9.12 0.27 -14.83
N GLY A 157 9.20 1.20 -13.87
CA GLY A 157 8.92 2.62 -14.10
C GLY A 157 7.43 2.92 -14.02
N ASN A 158 7.09 4.18 -13.78
CA ASN A 158 5.71 4.64 -13.74
C ASN A 158 5.67 6.09 -14.24
N ARG A 159 4.85 6.36 -15.26
CA ARG A 159 4.69 7.69 -15.88
C ARG A 159 4.27 8.78 -14.89
N SER A 160 3.64 8.42 -13.77
CA SER A 160 3.29 9.38 -12.70
C SER A 160 4.50 9.91 -11.91
N TYR A 161 5.71 9.43 -12.21
CA TYR A 161 6.97 9.84 -11.57
C TYR A 161 7.98 10.47 -12.55
N GLU A 162 7.59 10.66 -13.82
CA GLU A 162 8.30 11.51 -14.79
C GLU A 162 7.84 12.97 -14.63
#